data_AF-A0A1X2GJ35-F1
#
_entry.id   AF-A0A1X2GJ35-F1
#
_cell.length_a   1.000
_cell.length_b   1.000
_cell.length_c   1.000
_cell.angle_alpha   90.00
_cell.angle_beta   90.00
_cell.angle_gamma   90.00
#
_symmetry.space_group_name_H-M   'P 1'
#
loop_
_entity.id
_entity.type
_entity.pdbx_description
1 polymer ?
#
loop_
_entity_poly.entity_id
_entity_poly.type
_entity_poly.pdbx_seq_one_letter_code
_entity_poly.pdbx_strand_id
1 'polypeptide(L)'
;MVLKNFVTYDYCEVKPGPQLNMIIGPNGTGKSTIVCAIALGLDGSPSVLGRSKNVTDFIKTGTDEATIQIELKQVRSRNTTIRRIIKSNGTTLWHLNGSHATRKEITAVIRDLNIQVDNLCQFLPQDKVAEFAQLTPSLLLTRTQSAVGERKMLEWHGTLIDLRKQENTLRQVR
;
A
#
# COMPACT_ATOMS: atom_id res chain seq x y z
N MET A 1 1.38 15.00 1.85
CA MET A 1 1.96 14.25 0.71
C MET A 1 2.33 15.24 -0.37
N VAL A 2 3.49 15.07 -0.99
CA VAL A 2 3.98 15.89 -2.10
C VAL A 2 4.31 14.98 -3.28
N LEU A 3 3.86 15.37 -4.47
CA LEU A 3 4.16 14.72 -5.75
C LEU A 3 4.91 15.70 -6.65
N LYS A 4 5.92 15.21 -7.37
CA LYS A 4 6.61 15.95 -8.43
C LYS A 4 6.74 15.08 -9.67
N ASN A 5 6.43 15.63 -10.84
CA ASN A 5 6.52 14.97 -12.14
C ASN A 5 5.86 13.58 -12.17
N PHE A 6 4.69 13.45 -11.55
CA PHE A 6 4.01 12.17 -11.36
C PHE A 6 2.74 12.09 -12.20
N VAL A 7 2.76 11.28 -13.26
CA VAL A 7 1.71 11.14 -14.27
C VAL A 7 1.26 12.50 -14.83
N THR A 8 0.14 13.05 -14.35
CA THR A 8 -0.41 14.34 -14.80
C THR A 8 0.11 15.53 -14.00
N TYR A 9 0.75 15.31 -12.85
CA TYR A 9 1.15 16.37 -11.94
C TYR A 9 2.60 16.82 -12.18
N ASP A 10 2.81 18.10 -12.47
CA ASP A 10 4.14 18.74 -12.31
C ASP A 10 4.50 18.85 -10.83
N TYR A 11 3.56 19.36 -10.05
CA TYR A 11 3.64 19.47 -8.61
C TYR A 11 2.24 19.34 -8.01
N CYS A 12 2.11 18.59 -6.92
CA CYS A 12 0.88 18.51 -6.15
C CYS A 12 1.22 18.33 -4.68
N GLU A 13 0.62 19.13 -3.81
CA GLU A 13 0.69 18.94 -2.37
C GLU A 13 -0.71 18.68 -1.82
N VAL A 14 -0.86 17.56 -1.11
CA VAL A 14 -2.11 17.15 -0.46
C VAL A 14 -1.87 17.08 1.04
N LYS A 15 -2.70 17.79 1.82
CA LYS A 15 -2.65 17.81 3.29
C LYS A 15 -3.96 17.28 3.86
N PRO A 16 -4.11 15.95 4.01
CA PRO A 16 -5.30 15.37 4.60
C PRO A 16 -5.48 15.81 6.05
N GLY A 17 -6.73 16.04 6.46
CA GLY A 17 -7.13 16.16 7.85
C GLY A 17 -7.25 14.78 8.53
N PRO A 18 -7.55 14.75 9.83
CA PRO A 18 -7.86 13.50 10.52
C PRO A 18 -9.14 12.85 9.97
N GLN A 19 -9.26 11.53 10.13
CA GLN A 19 -10.46 10.75 9.78
C GLN A 19 -10.78 10.77 8.28
N LEU A 20 -11.92 11.35 7.89
CA LEU A 20 -12.44 11.28 6.53
C LEU A 20 -11.88 12.41 5.67
N ASN A 21 -11.29 12.01 4.55
CA ASN A 21 -10.83 12.93 3.51
C ASN A 21 -11.48 12.53 2.18
N MET A 22 -11.98 13.51 1.44
CA MET A 22 -12.64 13.27 0.16
C MET A 22 -11.92 14.03 -0.95
N ILE A 23 -11.52 13.33 -2.02
CA ILE A 23 -10.92 13.91 -3.22
C ILE A 23 -11.97 13.91 -4.32
N ILE A 24 -12.42 15.08 -4.73
CA ILE A 24 -13.46 15.27 -5.75
C ILE A 24 -12.91 15.97 -6.99
N GLY A 25 -13.56 15.76 -8.12
CA GLY A 25 -13.22 16.42 -9.38
C GLY A 25 -13.72 15.65 -10.61
N PRO A 26 -13.76 16.30 -11.79
CA PRO A 26 -14.18 15.68 -13.05
C PRO A 26 -13.35 14.45 -13.43
N ASN A 27 -13.83 13.65 -14.39
CA ASN A 27 -13.05 12.54 -14.92
C ASN A 27 -11.79 13.04 -15.62
N GLY A 28 -10.69 12.28 -15.48
CA GLY A 28 -9.39 12.64 -16.06
C GLY A 28 -8.55 13.63 -15.25
N THR A 29 -9.04 14.20 -14.14
CA THR A 29 -8.29 15.21 -13.35
C THR A 29 -7.22 14.65 -12.41
N GLY A 30 -6.94 13.35 -12.45
CA GLY A 30 -5.87 12.74 -11.64
C GLY A 30 -6.26 12.27 -10.23
N LYS A 31 -7.56 12.20 -9.89
CA LYS A 31 -8.02 11.66 -8.59
C LYS A 31 -7.42 10.29 -8.27
N SER A 32 -7.56 9.34 -9.18
CA SER A 32 -7.00 7.99 -9.04
C SER A 32 -5.46 7.98 -9.07
N THR A 33 -4.84 9.00 -9.66
CA THR A 33 -3.38 9.19 -9.65
C THR A 33 -2.87 9.47 -8.22
N ILE A 34 -3.60 10.25 -7.41
CA ILE A 34 -3.26 10.46 -5.99
C ILE A 34 -3.29 9.13 -5.23
N VAL A 35 -4.31 8.31 -5.45
CA VAL A 35 -4.45 6.98 -4.84
C VAL A 35 -3.29 6.06 -5.25
N CYS A 36 -2.91 6.07 -6.53
CA CYS A 36 -1.74 5.33 -7.03
C CYS A 36 -0.44 5.79 -6.36
N ALA A 37 -0.26 7.10 -6.18
CA ALA A 37 0.92 7.67 -5.54
C ALA A 37 1.03 7.24 -4.07
N ILE A 38 -0.08 7.19 -3.34
CA ILE A 38 -0.11 6.71 -1.96
C ILE A 38 0.41 5.26 -1.89
N ALA A 39 -0.13 4.36 -2.72
CA ALA A 39 0.31 2.97 -2.74
C ALA A 39 1.79 2.83 -3.11
N LEU A 40 2.23 3.48 -4.20
CA LEU A 40 3.63 3.38 -4.65
C LEU A 40 4.61 4.02 -3.66
N GLY A 41 4.22 5.12 -3.00
CA GLY A 41 5.03 5.77 -1.98
C GLY A 41 5.15 4.94 -0.69
N LEU A 42 4.17 4.06 -0.42
CA LEU A 42 4.14 3.14 0.71
C LEU A 42 4.49 1.70 0.28
N ASP A 43 5.52 1.55 -0.54
CA ASP A 43 6.12 0.28 -0.98
C ASP A 43 5.18 -0.70 -1.73
N GLY A 44 4.04 -0.21 -2.22
CA GLY A 44 3.15 -0.97 -3.09
C GLY A 44 3.81 -1.29 -4.43
N SER A 45 3.52 -2.49 -4.95
CA SER A 45 3.91 -2.86 -6.31
C SER A 45 2.94 -2.28 -7.33
N PRO A 46 3.40 -1.94 -8.56
CA PRO A 46 2.51 -1.49 -9.64
C PRO A 46 1.35 -2.46 -9.92
N SER A 47 1.58 -3.77 -9.74
CA SER A 47 0.56 -4.82 -9.94
C SER A 47 -0.66 -4.69 -9.04
N VAL A 48 -0.51 -4.15 -7.83
CA VAL A 48 -1.62 -3.90 -6.89
C VAL A 48 -2.59 -2.87 -7.46
N LEU A 49 -2.09 -1.93 -8.25
CA LEU A 49 -2.89 -0.83 -8.80
C LEU A 49 -3.79 -1.25 -9.97
N GLY A 50 -3.51 -2.39 -10.62
CA GLY A 50 -4.26 -2.84 -11.80
C GLY A 50 -4.05 -2.00 -13.06
N ARG A 51 -3.21 -0.96 -13.01
CA ARG A 51 -3.06 0.04 -14.08
C ARG A 51 -1.83 -0.13 -14.96
N SER A 52 -0.68 -0.45 -14.37
CA SER A 52 0.58 -0.68 -15.10
C SER A 52 1.43 -1.71 -14.36
N LYS A 53 2.29 -2.42 -15.11
CA LYS A 53 3.29 -3.34 -14.57
C LYS A 53 4.61 -2.64 -14.23
N ASN A 54 4.90 -1.49 -14.84
CA ASN A 54 6.16 -0.79 -14.72
C ASN A 54 6.00 0.47 -13.86
N VAL A 55 6.93 0.66 -12.93
CA VAL A 55 6.91 1.85 -12.06
C VAL A 55 7.25 3.14 -12.81
N THR A 56 7.99 3.03 -13.92
CA THR A 56 8.38 4.14 -14.79
C THR A 56 7.20 4.76 -15.53
N ASP A 57 6.11 4.00 -15.74
CA ASP A 57 4.90 4.49 -16.41
C ASP A 57 4.16 5.55 -15.57
N PHE A 58 4.55 5.70 -14.30
CA PHE A 58 4.04 6.73 -13.41
C PHE A 58 4.85 8.03 -13.45
N ILE A 59 5.94 8.07 -14.22
CA ILE A 59 6.70 9.30 -14.48
C ILE A 59 5.92 10.14 -15.50
N LYS A 60 5.84 11.46 -15.25
CA LYS A 60 5.22 12.39 -16.19
C LYS A 60 5.96 12.35 -17.53
N THR A 61 5.21 12.28 -18.63
CA THR A 61 5.78 12.30 -19.98
C THR A 61 6.67 13.53 -20.19
N GLY A 62 7.86 13.31 -20.75
CA GLY A 62 8.85 14.36 -20.99
C GLY A 62 9.73 14.70 -19.77
N THR A 63 9.69 13.89 -18.71
CA THR A 63 10.55 14.05 -17.52
C THR A 63 11.34 12.77 -17.25
N ASP A 64 12.52 12.91 -16.63
CA ASP A 64 13.42 11.78 -16.36
C ASP A 64 13.18 11.12 -15.00
N GLU A 65 12.46 11.77 -14.10
CA GLU A 65 12.14 11.21 -12.79
C GLU A 65 10.86 11.76 -12.19
N ALA A 66 10.25 10.96 -11.33
CA ALA A 66 9.11 11.32 -10.50
C ALA A 66 9.44 11.14 -9.02
N THR A 67 8.90 12.03 -8.18
CA THR A 67 9.07 11.95 -6.73
C THR A 67 7.71 11.85 -6.04
N ILE A 68 7.61 10.90 -5.11
CA ILE A 68 6.49 10.77 -4.16
C ILE A 68 7.08 10.95 -2.75
N GLN A 69 6.53 11.88 -1.98
CA GLN A 69 6.88 12.05 -0.57
C GLN A 69 5.61 11.99 0.30
N ILE A 70 5.59 11.08 1.25
CA ILE A 70 4.49 10.87 2.18
C ILE A 70 5.02 11.10 3.59
N GLU A 71 4.32 11.93 4.34
CA GLU A 71 4.57 12.16 5.75
C GLU A 71 3.45 11.47 6.53
N LEU A 72 3.82 10.60 7.46
CA LEU A 72 2.94 9.80 8.29
C LEU A 72 2.97 10.37 9.71
N LYS A 73 1.80 10.79 10.18
CA LYS A 73 1.65 11.36 11.53
C LYS A 73 1.88 10.30 12.59
N GLN A 74 2.64 10.65 13.62
CA GLN A 74 2.86 9.84 14.81
C GLN A 74 2.25 10.53 16.05
N VAL A 75 1.70 9.77 16.99
CA VAL A 75 1.02 10.33 18.18
C VAL A 75 2.03 10.73 19.27
N ARG A 76 3.14 10.00 19.41
CA ARG A 76 4.11 10.16 20.51
C ARG A 76 5.56 10.33 20.04
N SER A 77 5.77 10.47 18.75
CA SER A 77 7.11 10.60 18.16
C SER A 77 7.06 11.59 16.99
N ARG A 78 8.23 11.91 16.45
CA ARG A 78 8.33 12.71 15.23
C ARG A 78 7.65 11.97 14.08
N ASN A 79 6.96 12.72 13.22
CA ASN A 79 6.37 12.16 12.00
C ASN A 79 7.43 11.46 11.16
N THR A 80 7.03 10.35 10.54
CA THR A 80 7.88 9.58 9.65
C THR A 80 7.67 10.07 8.23
N THR A 81 8.74 10.48 7.56
CA THR A 81 8.69 10.90 6.15
C THR A 81 9.33 9.84 5.27
N ILE A 82 8.57 9.31 4.32
CA ILE A 82 9.04 8.39 3.30
C ILE A 82 9.06 9.13 1.97
N ARG A 83 10.18 9.05 1.25
CA ARG A 83 10.31 9.60 -0.10
C ARG A 83 10.79 8.51 -1.04
N ARG A 84 10.07 8.34 -2.16
CA ARG A 84 10.44 7.48 -3.29
C ARG A 84 10.74 8.35 -4.49
N ILE A 85 11.89 8.13 -5.12
CA ILE A 85 12.27 8.74 -6.40
C ILE A 85 12.31 7.61 -7.43
N ILE A 86 11.62 7.78 -8.55
CA ILE A 86 11.54 6.81 -9.63
C ILE A 86 12.21 7.45 -10.85
N LYS A 87 13.28 6.84 -11.34
CA LYS A 87 14.01 7.32 -12.51
C LYS A 87 13.57 6.58 -13.78
N SER A 88 13.67 7.24 -14.92
CA SER A 88 13.29 6.71 -16.24
C SER A 88 14.04 5.44 -16.62
N ASN A 89 15.26 5.27 -16.09
CA ASN A 89 16.06 4.05 -16.25
C ASN A 89 15.58 2.85 -15.38
N GLY A 90 14.45 2.98 -14.67
CA GLY A 90 13.89 1.96 -13.79
C GLY A 90 14.46 1.94 -12.37
N THR A 91 15.51 2.72 -12.08
CA THR A 91 16.09 2.81 -10.74
C THR A 91 15.12 3.50 -9.79
N THR A 92 14.97 2.95 -8.57
CA THR A 92 14.18 3.58 -7.50
C THR A 92 15.06 3.90 -6.31
N LEU A 93 15.04 5.14 -5.85
CA LEU A 93 15.74 5.58 -4.65
C LEU A 93 14.74 5.83 -3.53
N TRP A 94 15.16 5.53 -2.31
CA TRP A 94 14.34 5.66 -1.11
C TRP A 94 15.03 6.55 -0.09
N HIS A 95 14.25 7.40 0.56
CA HIS A 95 14.69 8.15 1.73
C HIS A 95 13.71 7.97 2.88
N LEU A 96 14.26 7.83 4.08
CA LEU A 96 13.54 7.81 5.34
C LEU A 96 13.99 9.00 6.17
N ASN A 97 13.06 9.88 6.55
CA ASN A 97 13.33 11.09 7.34
C ASN A 97 14.44 11.99 6.76
N GLY A 98 14.55 12.04 5.43
CA GLY A 98 15.54 12.85 4.71
C GLY A 98 16.83 12.12 4.35
N SER A 99 17.19 11.06 5.09
CA SER A 99 18.38 10.25 4.83
C SER A 99 18.10 9.16 3.81
N HIS A 100 19.12 8.77 3.03
CA HIS A 100 19.01 7.63 2.11
C HIS A 100 18.68 6.35 2.90
N ALA A 101 17.78 5.53 2.36
CA ALA A 101 17.34 4.28 2.97
C ALA A 101 17.25 3.18 1.93
N THR A 102 17.34 1.94 2.38
CA THR A 102 17.07 0.75 1.58
C THR A 102 15.57 0.48 1.53
N ARG A 103 15.10 -0.20 0.47
CA ARG A 103 13.71 -0.66 0.40
C ARG A 103 13.32 -1.51 1.61
N LYS A 104 14.23 -2.36 2.11
CA LYS A 104 13.98 -3.23 3.28
C LYS A 104 13.65 -2.42 4.54
N GLU A 105 14.35 -1.32 4.78
CA GLU A 105 14.07 -0.42 5.92
C GLU A 105 12.70 0.24 5.77
N ILE A 106 12.35 0.68 4.55
CA ILE A 106 11.02 1.23 4.27
C ILE A 106 9.92 0.18 4.50
N THR A 107 10.09 -1.04 4.00
CA THR A 107 9.15 -2.15 4.22
C THR A 107 8.99 -2.46 5.71
N ALA A 108 10.07 -2.40 6.50
CA ALA A 108 10.01 -2.62 7.94
C ALA A 108 9.18 -1.55 8.65
N VAL A 109 9.38 -0.28 8.30
CA VAL A 109 8.59 0.85 8.83
C VAL A 109 7.12 0.71 8.47
N ILE A 110 6.80 0.42 7.21
CA ILE A 110 5.40 0.25 6.74
C ILE A 110 4.71 -0.90 7.47
N ARG A 111 5.43 -2.00 7.71
CA ARG A 111 4.94 -3.15 8.46
C ARG A 111 4.69 -2.81 9.93
N ASP A 112 5.57 -2.06 10.56
CA ASP A 112 5.41 -1.62 11.94
C ASP A 112 4.19 -0.71 12.12
N LEU A 113 3.89 0.12 11.11
CA LEU A 113 2.70 0.97 11.05
C LEU A 113 1.42 0.23 10.63
N ASN A 114 1.50 -1.08 10.38
CA ASN A 114 0.40 -1.92 9.89
C ASN A 114 -0.30 -1.34 8.64
N ILE A 115 0.50 -0.84 7.70
CA ILE A 115 0.03 -0.34 6.41
C ILE A 115 0.16 -1.48 5.38
N GLN A 116 -0.96 -1.96 4.85
CA GLN A 116 -1.03 -3.07 3.90
C GLN A 116 -1.70 -2.59 2.61
N VAL A 117 -0.90 -2.01 1.72
CA VAL A 117 -1.40 -1.50 0.43
C VAL A 117 -1.79 -2.61 -0.55
N ASP A 118 -1.29 -3.82 -0.35
CA ASP A 118 -1.63 -5.03 -1.10
C ASP A 118 -2.89 -5.76 -0.57
N ASN A 119 -3.37 -5.37 0.61
CA ASN A 119 -4.60 -5.90 1.18
C ASN A 119 -5.82 -5.09 0.72
N LEU A 120 -6.64 -5.69 -0.15
CA LEU A 120 -7.86 -5.07 -0.68
C LEU A 120 -8.88 -4.63 0.39
N CYS A 121 -8.78 -5.13 1.63
CA CYS A 121 -9.64 -4.70 2.73
C CYS A 121 -9.18 -3.38 3.38
N GLN A 122 -7.93 -2.96 3.18
CA GLN A 122 -7.39 -1.68 3.67
C GLN A 122 -7.16 -0.68 2.54
N PHE A 123 -6.77 -1.17 1.36
CA PHE A 123 -6.55 -0.36 0.17
C PHE A 123 -7.27 -0.96 -1.03
N LEU A 124 -8.32 -0.30 -1.50
CA LEU A 124 -9.11 -0.75 -2.63
C LEU A 124 -8.91 0.18 -3.84
N PRO A 125 -8.02 -0.17 -4.79
CA PRO A 125 -7.87 0.60 -6.02
C PRO A 125 -9.06 0.38 -6.95
N GLN A 126 -9.37 1.40 -7.76
CA GLN A 126 -10.51 1.44 -8.66
C GLN A 126 -10.60 0.20 -9.58
N ASP A 127 -9.45 -0.24 -10.12
CA ASP A 127 -9.38 -1.37 -11.07
C ASP A 127 -9.46 -2.75 -10.39
N LYS A 128 -9.50 -2.80 -9.04
CA LYS A 128 -9.50 -4.05 -8.25
C LYS A 128 -10.80 -4.28 -7.47
N VAL A 129 -11.82 -3.46 -7.68
CA VAL A 129 -13.13 -3.59 -7.03
C VAL A 129 -13.79 -4.93 -7.33
N ALA A 130 -13.70 -5.41 -8.58
CA ALA A 130 -14.25 -6.72 -8.97
C ALA A 130 -13.51 -7.88 -8.27
N GLU A 131 -12.19 -7.81 -8.15
CA GLU A 131 -11.38 -8.84 -7.46
C GLU A 131 -11.76 -8.91 -5.97
N PHE A 132 -12.01 -7.77 -5.33
CA PHE A 132 -12.51 -7.74 -3.96
C PHE A 132 -13.86 -8.43 -3.80
N ALA A 133 -14.81 -8.18 -4.72
CA ALA A 133 -16.13 -8.80 -4.69
C ALA A 133 -16.10 -10.34 -4.91
N GLN A 134 -15.02 -10.87 -5.51
CA GLN A 134 -14.85 -12.30 -5.78
C GLN A 134 -14.11 -13.05 -4.66
N LEU A 135 -13.69 -12.36 -3.58
CA LEU A 135 -13.01 -13.02 -2.47
C LEU A 135 -13.94 -14.05 -1.81
N THR A 136 -13.40 -15.25 -1.57
CA THR A 136 -14.13 -16.27 -0.81
C THR A 136 -14.33 -15.81 0.63
N PRO A 137 -15.39 -16.26 1.33
CA PRO A 137 -15.63 -15.87 2.72
C PRO A 137 -14.44 -16.13 3.66
N SER A 138 -13.72 -17.25 3.46
CA SER A 138 -12.52 -17.57 4.24
C SER A 138 -11.37 -16.62 3.97
N LEU A 139 -11.14 -16.24 2.71
CA LEU A 139 -10.08 -15.28 2.36
C LEU A 139 -10.43 -13.86 2.82
N LEU A 140 -11.70 -13.48 2.70
CA LEU A 140 -12.20 -12.20 3.20
C LEU A 140 -12.00 -12.09 4.72
N LEU A 141 -12.28 -13.16 5.47
CA LEU A 141 -12.01 -13.22 6.91
C LEU A 141 -10.53 -13.00 7.22
N THR A 142 -9.63 -13.75 6.58
CA THR A 142 -8.18 -13.63 6.83
C THR A 142 -7.66 -12.23 6.46
N ARG A 143 -8.10 -11.67 5.33
CA ARG A 143 -7.70 -10.31 4.91
C ARG A 143 -8.23 -9.24 5.85
N THR A 144 -9.45 -9.40 6.34
CA THR A 144 -10.05 -8.51 7.34
C THR A 144 -9.26 -8.59 8.65
N GLN A 145 -9.01 -9.79 9.16
CA GLN A 145 -8.22 -10.00 10.38
C GLN A 145 -6.81 -9.41 10.26
N SER A 146 -6.19 -9.47 9.08
CA SER A 146 -4.92 -8.81 8.84
C SER A 146 -5.04 -7.28 8.90
N ALA A 147 -6.10 -6.72 8.32
CA ALA A 147 -6.28 -5.27 8.24
C ALA A 147 -6.65 -4.63 9.59
N VAL A 148 -7.51 -5.27 10.39
CA VAL A 148 -8.04 -4.71 11.65
C VAL A 148 -7.57 -5.44 12.91
N GLY A 149 -7.13 -6.68 12.81
CA GLY A 149 -6.76 -7.50 13.95
C GLY A 149 -5.34 -7.25 14.43
N GLU A 150 -5.10 -7.58 15.69
CA GLU A 150 -3.74 -7.67 16.22
C GLU A 150 -2.98 -8.83 15.57
N ARG A 151 -1.65 -8.72 15.49
CA ARG A 151 -0.79 -9.75 14.90
C ARG A 151 -1.05 -11.16 15.44
N LYS A 152 -1.33 -11.27 16.74
CA LYS A 152 -1.67 -12.53 17.43
C LYS A 152 -2.96 -13.19 16.93
N MET A 153 -3.92 -12.39 16.44
CA MET A 153 -5.20 -12.91 15.93
C MET A 153 -4.98 -13.84 14.73
N LEU A 154 -4.08 -13.45 13.82
CA LEU A 154 -3.71 -14.28 12.67
C LEU A 154 -2.97 -15.55 13.08
N GLU A 155 -2.07 -15.46 14.06
CA GLU A 155 -1.32 -16.61 14.60
C GLU A 155 -2.26 -17.65 15.24
N TRP A 156 -3.22 -17.19 16.05
CA TRP A 156 -4.23 -18.06 16.65
C TRP A 156 -5.12 -18.70 15.60
N HIS A 157 -5.58 -17.93 14.60
CA HIS A 157 -6.39 -18.49 13.53
C HIS A 157 -5.62 -19.57 12.74
N GLY A 158 -4.34 -19.35 12.44
CA GLY A 158 -3.46 -20.36 11.83
C GLY A 158 -3.34 -21.64 12.69
N THR A 159 -3.14 -21.46 14.00
CA THR A 159 -3.06 -22.57 14.95
C THR A 159 -4.35 -23.39 14.98
N LEU A 160 -5.52 -22.74 14.98
CA LEU A 160 -6.82 -23.42 14.93
C LEU A 160 -7.00 -24.24 13.65
N ILE A 161 -6.56 -23.72 12.51
CA ILE A 161 -6.60 -24.46 11.23
C ILE A 161 -5.74 -25.72 11.31
N ASP A 162 -4.54 -25.62 11.89
CA ASP A 162 -3.62 -26.76 11.99
C ASP A 162 -4.10 -27.81 13.01
N LEU A 163 -4.64 -27.38 14.14
CA LEU A 163 -5.30 -28.27 15.10
C LEU A 163 -6.46 -29.05 14.46
N ARG A 164 -7.27 -28.38 13.62
CA ARG A 164 -8.37 -29.04 12.89
C ARG A 164 -7.86 -30.09 11.89
N LYS A 165 -6.74 -29.81 11.21
CA LYS A 165 -6.12 -30.81 10.31
C LYS A 165 -5.63 -32.03 11.09
N GLN A 166 -4.96 -31.81 12.23
CA GLN A 166 -4.47 -32.88 13.10
C GLN A 166 -5.63 -33.75 13.63
N GLU A 167 -6.72 -33.12 14.09
CA GLU A 167 -7.93 -33.83 14.53
C GLU A 167 -8.50 -34.73 13.43
N ASN A 168 -8.57 -34.24 12.19
CA ASN A 168 -9.08 -35.01 11.06
C ASN A 168 -8.19 -36.22 10.73
N THR A 169 -6.86 -36.05 10.76
CA THR A 169 -5.92 -37.16 10.57
C THR A 169 -6.08 -38.23 11.65
N LEU A 170 -6.18 -37.82 12.92
CA LEU A 170 -6.37 -38.76 14.04
C LEU A 170 -7.70 -39.52 13.95
N ARG A 171 -8.75 -38.91 13.42
CA ARG A 171 -10.05 -39.56 13.19
C ARG A 171 -10.03 -40.59 12.06
N GLN A 172 -9.12 -40.48 11.09
CA GLN A 172 -9.01 -41.44 9.98
C GLN A 172 -8.17 -42.68 10.32
N VAL A 173 -7.41 -42.63 11.42
CA VAL A 173 -6.57 -43.74 11.90
C VAL A 173 -7.32 -44.60 12.94
N ARG A 174 -8.52 -44.19 13.35
CA ARG A 174 -9.47 -44.97 14.16
C ARG A 174 -10.52 -45.62 13.27
#